data_AF-A0A7J3XYL0-F1
#
_entry.id   AF-A0A7J3XYL0-F1
#
_cell.length_a   1.000
_cell.length_b   1.000
_cell.length_c   1.000
_cell.angle_alpha   90.00
_cell.angle_beta   90.00
_cell.angle_gamma   90.00
#
_symmetry.space_group_name_H-M   'P 1'
#
loop_
_entity.id
_entity.type
_entity.pdbx_description
1 polymer ?
#
loop_
_entity_poly.entity_id
_entity_poly.type
_entity_poly.pdbx_seq_one_letter_code
_entity_poly.pdbx_strand_id
1 'polypeptide(L)'
;FMKFSDDGIIKKYYKEVEEKYSIVEQADPCKVEEAILKSSVVADVGGFLYTDKTIKRTSRIRFSYMIPTQDAIEVGAAVSYPQLHVRYTPEAVKGEQALYYVETASSLYAFTAGLNASDIAELPLECGLSIDLAGQKKKRIEAAYDALVALLDGVMFGAKKSRFSPQWDVVTLAVSVSKGPVEFNLTPPHSTDYIAESVERAGKVTSVFSDMSVSVYWFSKEKVREPEKPGQNVSVEKAASHTDALVKAKGRLLEYLAPGR
;
A
#
# COMPACT_ATOMS: atom_id res chain seq x y z
N PHE A 1 9.24 -8.46 -11.12
CA PHE A 1 9.80 -7.43 -10.21
C PHE A 1 11.20 -7.83 -9.72
N MET A 2 12.16 -8.05 -10.65
CA MET A 2 13.54 -8.39 -10.24
C MET A 2 14.31 -7.16 -9.73
N LYS A 3 13.87 -5.94 -10.10
CA LYS A 3 14.26 -4.66 -9.48
C LYS A 3 15.76 -4.52 -9.22
N PHE A 4 16.57 -4.62 -10.29
CA PHE A 4 18.03 -4.38 -10.22
C PHE A 4 18.74 -5.23 -9.14
N SER A 5 18.33 -6.50 -8.96
CA SER A 5 18.79 -7.34 -7.84
C SER A 5 20.28 -7.69 -7.86
N ASP A 6 20.86 -7.77 -9.06
CA ASP A 6 22.22 -8.22 -9.34
C ASP A 6 22.65 -7.80 -10.75
N ASP A 7 23.95 -7.88 -11.04
CA ASP A 7 24.58 -7.53 -12.32
C ASP A 7 23.96 -8.29 -13.49
N GLY A 8 23.64 -9.58 -13.28
CA GLY A 8 23.06 -10.43 -14.32
C GLY A 8 21.68 -9.95 -14.74
N ILE A 9 20.85 -9.57 -13.77
CA ILE A 9 19.54 -8.98 -14.00
C ILE A 9 19.65 -7.63 -14.68
N ILE A 10 20.58 -6.77 -14.27
CA ILE A 10 20.81 -5.46 -14.88
C ILE A 10 21.20 -5.61 -16.35
N LYS A 11 22.24 -6.40 -16.63
CA LYS A 11 22.73 -6.64 -18.00
C LYS A 11 21.74 -7.35 -18.91
N LYS A 12 20.84 -8.18 -18.35
CA LYS A 12 19.87 -8.94 -19.15
C LYS A 12 18.58 -8.17 -19.43
N TYR A 13 18.03 -7.52 -18.41
CA TYR A 13 16.68 -6.95 -18.46
C TYR A 13 16.65 -5.41 -18.44
N TYR A 14 17.75 -4.75 -18.09
CA TYR A 14 17.85 -3.29 -17.96
C TYR A 14 18.99 -2.71 -18.81
N LYS A 15 19.21 -3.26 -20.02
CA LYS A 15 20.32 -2.88 -20.92
C LYS A 15 20.39 -1.39 -21.22
N GLU A 16 19.27 -0.78 -21.59
CA GLU A 16 19.22 0.66 -21.89
C GLU A 16 19.58 1.53 -20.69
N VAL A 17 19.27 1.05 -19.48
CA VAL A 17 19.61 1.74 -18.22
C VAL A 17 21.10 1.58 -17.94
N GLU A 18 21.64 0.38 -18.14
CA GLU A 18 23.07 0.10 -17.98
C GLU A 18 23.92 0.88 -18.99
N GLU A 19 23.52 0.93 -20.26
CA GLU A 19 24.22 1.70 -21.30
C GLU A 19 24.20 3.20 -21.01
N LYS A 20 23.13 3.70 -20.39
CA LYS A 20 22.98 5.12 -20.08
C LYS A 20 23.73 5.56 -18.82
N TYR A 21 23.76 4.72 -17.78
CA TYR A 21 24.24 5.12 -16.45
C TYR A 21 25.43 4.31 -15.94
N SER A 22 25.84 3.25 -16.65
CA SER A 22 26.96 2.36 -16.29
C SER A 22 26.87 1.89 -14.84
N ILE A 23 25.70 1.38 -14.45
CA ILE A 23 25.38 1.06 -13.05
C ILE A 23 26.36 0.01 -12.51
N VAL A 24 26.69 -0.99 -13.31
CA VAL A 24 27.57 -2.10 -12.89
C VAL A 24 29.00 -1.60 -12.64
N GLU A 25 29.51 -0.69 -13.46
CA GLU A 25 30.88 -0.17 -13.33
C GLU A 25 30.99 0.97 -12.30
N GLN A 26 29.87 1.61 -11.95
CA GLN A 26 29.86 2.76 -11.04
C GLN A 26 30.24 2.36 -9.60
N ALA A 27 31.33 2.92 -9.08
CA ALA A 27 31.79 2.62 -7.71
C ALA A 27 31.00 3.38 -6.62
N ASP A 28 30.44 4.54 -6.95
CA ASP A 28 29.73 5.40 -6.01
C ASP A 28 28.29 4.91 -5.75
N PRO A 29 27.96 4.46 -4.52
CA PRO A 29 26.62 3.97 -4.18
C PRO A 29 25.51 5.00 -4.41
N CYS A 30 25.79 6.28 -4.17
CA CYS A 30 24.82 7.36 -4.35
C CYS A 30 24.42 7.53 -5.81
N LYS A 31 25.38 7.45 -6.72
CA LYS A 31 25.13 7.52 -8.17
C LYS A 31 24.40 6.26 -8.68
N VAL A 32 24.73 5.10 -8.13
CA VAL A 32 24.01 3.86 -8.44
C VAL A 32 22.55 3.95 -8.02
N GLU A 33 22.27 4.36 -6.77
CA GLU A 33 20.89 4.54 -6.32
C GLU A 33 20.17 5.60 -7.17
N GLU A 34 20.78 6.76 -7.40
CA GLU A 34 20.18 7.82 -8.23
C GLU A 34 19.82 7.32 -9.64
N ALA A 35 20.71 6.58 -10.30
CA ALA A 35 20.45 6.01 -11.62
C ALA A 35 19.27 5.00 -11.61
N ILE A 36 19.20 4.16 -10.58
CA ILE A 36 18.08 3.22 -10.38
C ILE A 36 16.76 3.97 -10.16
N LEU A 37 16.76 5.02 -9.34
CA LEU A 37 15.56 5.82 -9.07
C LEU A 37 15.08 6.55 -10.33
N LYS A 38 16.00 7.16 -11.08
CA LYS A 38 15.69 7.87 -12.34
C LYS A 38 15.09 6.94 -13.38
N SER A 39 15.56 5.69 -13.43
CA SER A 39 15.09 4.70 -14.41
C SER A 39 13.78 4.02 -14.01
N SER A 40 13.51 3.84 -12.71
CA SER A 40 12.35 3.06 -12.26
C SER A 40 11.63 3.68 -11.07
N VAL A 41 10.40 4.17 -11.30
CA VAL A 41 9.47 4.55 -10.24
C VAL A 41 9.07 3.36 -9.35
N VAL A 42 9.06 2.15 -9.90
CA VAL A 42 8.74 0.93 -9.15
C VAL A 42 9.85 0.61 -8.14
N ALA A 43 11.13 0.80 -8.50
CA ALA A 43 12.24 0.63 -7.57
C ALA A 43 12.31 1.76 -6.53
N ASP A 44 11.89 2.97 -6.90
CA ASP A 44 11.81 4.12 -5.99
C ASP A 44 10.75 3.91 -4.89
N VAL A 45 9.52 3.62 -5.29
CA VAL A 45 8.38 3.45 -4.37
C VAL A 45 8.43 2.09 -3.66
N GLY A 46 8.68 1.01 -4.42
CA GLY A 46 8.66 -0.37 -3.94
C GLY A 46 9.98 -0.87 -3.36
N GLY A 47 11.01 -0.03 -3.35
CA GLY A 47 12.36 -0.37 -2.90
C GLY A 47 13.06 -1.41 -3.77
N PHE A 48 14.34 -1.61 -3.51
CA PHE A 48 15.16 -2.62 -4.18
C PHE A 48 16.31 -3.08 -3.28
N LEU A 49 16.91 -4.21 -3.64
CA LEU A 49 18.10 -4.74 -2.99
C LEU A 49 19.05 -5.21 -4.09
N TYR A 50 20.11 -4.45 -4.34
CA TYR A 50 21.16 -4.80 -5.26
C TYR A 50 22.30 -5.48 -4.49
N THR A 51 22.38 -6.80 -4.65
CA THR A 51 23.21 -7.68 -3.83
C THR A 51 24.71 -7.54 -4.12
N ASP A 52 25.13 -7.45 -5.38
CA ASP A 52 26.55 -7.37 -5.75
C ASP A 52 27.25 -6.09 -5.24
N LYS A 53 26.49 -5.00 -5.06
CA LYS A 53 26.98 -3.74 -4.45
C LYS A 53 26.46 -3.50 -3.03
N THR A 54 25.69 -4.43 -2.47
CA THR A 54 25.06 -4.29 -1.14
C THR A 54 24.24 -3.00 -0.94
N ILE A 55 23.63 -2.48 -2.02
CA ILE A 55 22.81 -1.27 -1.96
C ILE A 55 21.37 -1.67 -1.70
N LYS A 56 20.79 -1.12 -0.64
CA LYS A 56 19.41 -1.42 -0.22
C LYS A 56 18.62 -0.13 -0.09
N ARG A 57 17.48 -0.08 -0.79
CA ARG A 57 16.44 0.92 -0.56
C ARG A 57 15.20 0.25 0.02
N THR A 58 14.81 0.68 1.21
CA THR A 58 13.56 0.24 1.84
C THR A 58 12.36 0.75 1.06
N SER A 59 11.34 -0.09 0.92
CA SER A 59 10.09 0.26 0.26
C SER A 59 9.40 1.43 0.99
N ARG A 60 8.95 2.43 0.24
CA ARG A 60 8.16 3.58 0.76
C ARG A 60 6.69 3.24 0.88
N ILE A 61 6.25 2.18 0.20
CA ILE A 61 4.97 1.53 0.44
C ILE A 61 5.15 0.29 1.32
N ARG A 62 4.34 0.18 2.36
CA ARG A 62 4.34 -0.95 3.30
C ARG A 62 2.92 -1.53 3.38
N PHE A 63 2.83 -2.86 3.39
CA PHE A 63 1.57 -3.58 3.56
C PHE A 63 1.70 -4.51 4.75
N SER A 64 0.68 -4.55 5.61
CA SER A 64 0.54 -5.64 6.56
C SER A 64 0.06 -6.91 5.85
N TYR A 65 0.14 -8.03 6.55
CA TYR A 65 -0.62 -9.21 6.14
C TYR A 65 -2.12 -8.90 6.16
N MET A 66 -2.83 -9.48 5.20
CA MET A 66 -4.29 -9.51 5.19
C MET A 66 -4.74 -10.73 5.97
N ILE A 67 -5.36 -10.50 7.13
CA ILE A 67 -5.80 -11.55 8.05
C ILE A 67 -7.27 -11.34 8.42
N PRO A 68 -8.00 -12.39 8.82
CA PRO A 68 -9.35 -12.22 9.34
C PRO A 68 -9.37 -11.25 10.53
N THR A 69 -10.43 -10.45 10.63
CA THR A 69 -10.64 -9.54 11.78
C THR A 69 -10.87 -10.33 13.06
N GLN A 70 -10.44 -9.77 14.19
CA GLN A 70 -10.57 -10.43 15.49
C GLN A 70 -12.05 -10.61 15.82
N ASP A 71 -12.86 -9.57 15.61
CA ASP A 71 -14.31 -9.62 15.81
C ASP A 71 -14.97 -10.75 15.00
N ALA A 72 -14.54 -10.96 13.74
CA ALA A 72 -15.06 -12.06 12.92
C ALA A 72 -14.62 -13.44 13.42
N ILE A 73 -13.42 -13.57 13.97
CA ILE A 73 -12.94 -14.82 14.58
C ILE A 73 -13.75 -15.12 15.85
N GLU A 74 -13.95 -14.13 16.72
CA GLU A 74 -14.62 -14.28 18.01
C GLU A 74 -16.09 -14.71 17.87
N VAL A 75 -16.80 -14.20 16.86
CA VAL A 75 -18.19 -14.59 16.58
C VAL A 75 -18.30 -15.85 15.71
N GLY A 76 -17.18 -16.50 15.37
CA GLY A 76 -17.17 -17.71 14.54
C GLY A 76 -17.51 -17.46 13.06
N ALA A 77 -17.40 -16.22 12.57
CA ALA A 77 -17.67 -15.82 11.19
C ALA A 77 -16.50 -16.10 10.22
N ALA A 78 -15.51 -16.88 10.63
CA ALA A 78 -14.54 -17.50 9.74
C ALA A 78 -15.04 -18.90 9.37
N VAL A 79 -15.96 -18.98 8.41
CA VAL A 79 -16.59 -20.26 8.03
C VAL A 79 -15.95 -20.81 6.77
N SER A 80 -15.49 -22.06 6.84
CA SER A 80 -15.10 -22.84 5.67
C SER A 80 -16.31 -23.62 5.13
N TYR A 81 -16.54 -23.50 3.83
CA TYR A 81 -17.57 -24.24 3.11
C TYR A 81 -16.91 -25.06 2.00
N PRO A 82 -17.08 -26.39 2.00
CA PRO A 82 -16.58 -27.23 0.93
C PRO A 82 -17.46 -27.07 -0.32
N GLN A 83 -16.85 -26.72 -1.45
CA GLN A 83 -17.51 -26.69 -2.76
C GLN A 83 -17.09 -27.91 -3.58
N LEU A 84 -18.07 -28.71 -3.99
CA LEU A 84 -17.83 -29.89 -4.83
C LEU A 84 -17.47 -29.46 -6.25
N HIS A 85 -16.28 -29.84 -6.71
CA HIS A 85 -15.83 -29.61 -8.08
C HIS A 85 -15.67 -30.94 -8.81
N VAL A 86 -16.00 -30.93 -10.11
CA VAL A 86 -15.82 -32.08 -11.00
C VAL A 86 -14.82 -31.74 -12.08
N ARG A 87 -13.93 -32.68 -12.40
CA ARG A 87 -13.21 -32.67 -13.68
C ARG A 87 -14.08 -33.41 -14.70
N TYR A 88 -14.71 -32.66 -15.60
CA TYR A 88 -15.58 -33.23 -16.63
C TYR A 88 -14.78 -33.62 -17.87
N THR A 89 -14.93 -34.88 -18.29
CA THR A 89 -14.48 -35.38 -19.60
C THR A 89 -15.73 -35.70 -20.43
N PRO A 90 -15.89 -35.16 -21.66
CA PRO A 90 -17.09 -35.34 -22.47
C PRO A 90 -17.45 -36.79 -22.80
N GLU A 91 -16.44 -37.65 -22.94
CA GLU A 91 -16.60 -39.10 -23.13
C GLU A 91 -16.18 -39.78 -21.82
N ALA A 92 -17.16 -40.07 -20.96
CA ALA A 92 -16.87 -40.54 -19.61
C ALA A 92 -16.38 -42.00 -19.57
N VAL A 93 -15.06 -42.21 -19.57
CA VAL A 93 -14.46 -43.50 -19.22
C VAL A 93 -14.42 -43.63 -17.68
N LYS A 94 -14.76 -44.83 -17.17
CA LYS A 94 -14.77 -45.12 -15.72
C LYS A 94 -13.39 -44.85 -15.11
N GLY A 95 -13.32 -43.91 -14.18
CA GLY A 95 -12.07 -43.52 -13.49
C GLY A 95 -11.45 -42.19 -13.95
N GLU A 96 -11.96 -41.58 -15.03
CA GLU A 96 -11.45 -40.29 -15.52
C GLU A 96 -12.15 -39.07 -14.89
N GLN A 97 -13.33 -39.28 -14.30
CA GLN A 97 -14.02 -38.29 -13.49
C GLN A 97 -13.67 -38.49 -12.03
N ALA A 98 -13.07 -37.47 -11.42
CA ALA A 98 -12.79 -37.43 -9.99
C ALA A 98 -13.54 -36.25 -9.35
N LEU A 99 -14.29 -36.56 -8.30
CA LEU A 99 -14.88 -35.57 -7.40
C LEU A 99 -13.79 -35.12 -6.44
N TYR A 100 -13.65 -33.81 -6.25
CA TYR A 100 -12.82 -33.26 -5.19
C TYR A 100 -13.52 -32.05 -4.55
N TYR A 101 -13.26 -31.86 -3.26
CA TYR A 101 -13.73 -30.68 -2.54
C TYR A 101 -12.67 -29.58 -2.64
N VAL A 102 -13.13 -28.38 -2.97
CA VAL A 102 -12.36 -27.17 -2.75
C VAL A 102 -12.95 -26.51 -1.52
N GLU A 103 -12.20 -26.47 -0.43
CA GLU A 103 -12.59 -25.65 0.72
C GLU A 103 -12.46 -24.18 0.34
N THR A 104 -13.59 -23.48 0.41
CA THR A 104 -13.65 -22.02 0.25
C THR A 104 -14.05 -21.43 1.58
N ALA A 105 -13.35 -20.40 2.04
CA ALA A 105 -13.71 -19.68 3.25
C ALA A 105 -14.09 -18.25 2.89
N SER A 106 -15.09 -17.72 3.59
CA SER A 106 -15.43 -16.30 3.58
C SER A 106 -15.29 -15.76 4.99
N SER A 107 -14.68 -14.59 5.11
CA SER A 107 -14.55 -13.87 6.37
C SER A 107 -14.31 -12.39 6.08
N LEU A 108 -14.48 -11.55 7.09
CA LEU A 108 -14.08 -10.15 7.02
C LEU A 108 -12.56 -10.08 7.22
N TYR A 109 -11.84 -9.68 6.18
CA TYR A 109 -10.38 -9.53 6.20
C TYR A 109 -9.98 -8.08 6.39
N ALA A 110 -8.89 -7.90 7.13
CA ALA A 110 -8.30 -6.62 7.45
C ALA A 110 -6.83 -6.59 7.04
N PHE A 111 -6.39 -5.47 6.49
CA PHE A 111 -4.99 -5.14 6.31
C PHE A 111 -4.80 -3.62 6.40
N THR A 112 -3.57 -3.20 6.63
CA THR A 112 -3.16 -1.79 6.64
C THR A 112 -2.10 -1.57 5.56
N ALA A 113 -2.19 -0.45 4.85
CA ALA A 113 -1.15 0.02 3.95
C ALA A 113 -0.63 1.38 4.42
N GLY A 114 0.67 1.61 4.32
CA GLY A 114 1.31 2.87 4.68
C GLY A 114 2.25 3.36 3.59
N LEU A 115 1.99 4.56 3.06
CA LEU A 115 2.81 5.23 2.05
C LEU A 115 3.57 6.39 2.68
N ASN A 116 4.89 6.27 2.79
CA ASN A 116 5.74 7.41 3.14
C ASN A 116 6.02 8.22 1.86
N ALA A 117 5.21 9.26 1.64
CA ALA A 117 5.31 10.11 0.46
C ALA A 117 6.53 11.05 0.47
N SER A 118 6.99 11.46 1.65
CA SER A 118 8.10 12.40 1.82
C SER A 118 9.42 11.85 1.27
N ASP A 119 9.62 10.54 1.37
CA ASP A 119 10.86 9.87 0.98
C ASP A 119 10.87 9.39 -0.50
N ILE A 120 9.77 9.56 -1.22
CA ILE A 120 9.69 9.20 -2.65
C ILE A 120 10.50 10.21 -3.46
N ALA A 121 11.29 9.71 -4.42
CA ALA A 121 12.21 10.51 -5.22
C ALA A 121 13.27 11.28 -4.39
N GLU A 122 13.54 10.83 -3.16
CA GLU A 122 14.62 11.33 -2.32
C GLU A 122 15.76 10.32 -2.22
N LEU A 123 16.98 10.85 -2.26
CA LEU A 123 18.21 10.11 -1.96
C LEU A 123 18.53 10.20 -0.46
N PRO A 124 19.37 9.30 0.07
CA PRO A 124 19.94 9.47 1.41
C PRO A 124 20.60 10.85 1.55
N LEU A 125 20.51 11.45 2.75
CA LEU A 125 21.03 12.80 3.01
C LEU A 125 22.51 12.95 2.60
N GLU A 126 23.30 11.91 2.78
CA GLU A 126 24.73 11.83 2.43
C GLU A 126 24.99 11.97 0.93
N CYS A 127 24.02 11.62 0.09
CA CYS A 127 24.12 11.67 -1.37
C CYS A 127 23.77 13.04 -1.96
N GLY A 128 23.25 13.96 -1.14
CA GLY A 128 22.80 15.27 -1.59
C GLY A 128 21.50 15.25 -2.41
N LEU A 129 21.20 16.39 -3.05
CA LEU A 129 19.94 16.62 -3.77
C LEU A 129 20.09 16.30 -5.26
N SER A 130 19.13 15.54 -5.79
CA SER A 130 18.98 15.32 -7.23
C SER A 130 17.89 16.21 -7.80
N ILE A 131 18.28 17.19 -8.63
CA ILE A 131 17.34 18.14 -9.26
C ILE A 131 16.30 17.41 -10.13
N ASP A 132 16.74 16.38 -10.86
CA ASP A 132 15.86 15.59 -11.74
C ASP A 132 14.82 14.81 -10.93
N LEU A 133 15.22 14.15 -9.84
CA LEU A 133 14.28 13.44 -8.97
C LEU A 133 13.32 14.41 -8.27
N ALA A 134 13.81 15.57 -7.80
CA ALA A 134 12.97 16.61 -7.21
C ALA A 134 11.89 17.10 -8.19
N GLY A 135 12.23 17.28 -9.47
CA GLY A 135 11.28 17.65 -10.53
C GLY A 135 10.21 16.57 -10.82
N GLN A 136 10.52 15.30 -10.55
CA GLN A 136 9.61 14.18 -10.76
C GLN A 136 8.81 13.78 -9.50
N LYS A 137 9.18 14.27 -8.32
CA LYS A 137 8.64 13.86 -7.02
C LYS A 137 7.13 13.84 -6.96
N LYS A 138 6.48 14.95 -7.33
CA LYS A 138 5.01 15.07 -7.30
C LYS A 138 4.33 13.98 -8.14
N LYS A 139 4.78 13.79 -9.39
CA LYS A 139 4.20 12.80 -10.31
C LYS A 139 4.41 11.37 -9.80
N ARG A 140 5.54 11.08 -9.16
CA ARG A 140 5.84 9.76 -8.58
C ARG A 140 4.95 9.46 -7.38
N ILE A 141 4.72 10.44 -6.51
CA ILE A 141 3.80 10.32 -5.38
C ILE A 141 2.37 10.12 -5.87
N GLU A 142 1.93 10.91 -6.86
CA GLU A 142 0.60 10.75 -7.48
C GLU A 142 0.43 9.34 -8.06
N ALA A 143 1.39 8.86 -8.84
CA ALA A 143 1.36 7.52 -9.41
C ALA A 143 1.36 6.41 -8.34
N ALA A 144 2.13 6.57 -7.26
CA ALA A 144 2.14 5.63 -6.14
C ALA A 144 0.79 5.57 -5.43
N TYR A 145 0.17 6.73 -5.21
CA TYR A 145 -1.15 6.81 -4.59
C TYR A 145 -2.24 6.26 -5.52
N ASP A 146 -2.19 6.57 -6.81
CA ASP A 146 -3.14 6.06 -7.80
C ASP A 146 -3.06 4.53 -7.93
N ALA A 147 -1.85 3.96 -7.78
CA ALA A 147 -1.69 2.51 -7.71
C ALA A 147 -2.38 1.90 -6.48
N LEU A 148 -2.44 2.60 -5.34
CA LEU A 148 -3.19 2.14 -4.16
C LEU A 148 -4.70 2.20 -4.37
N VAL A 149 -5.19 3.28 -4.99
CA VAL A 149 -6.61 3.40 -5.35
C VAL A 149 -6.98 2.26 -6.31
N ALA A 150 -6.17 2.05 -7.34
CA ALA A 150 -6.41 1.00 -8.31
C ALA A 150 -6.31 -0.41 -7.69
N LEU A 151 -5.46 -0.62 -6.69
CA LEU A 151 -5.38 -1.87 -5.93
C LEU A 151 -6.70 -2.17 -5.20
N LEU A 152 -7.26 -1.18 -4.51
CA LEU A 152 -8.48 -1.32 -3.71
C LEU A 152 -9.74 -1.41 -4.58
N ASP A 153 -9.93 -0.47 -5.51
CA ASP A 153 -11.14 -0.38 -6.33
C ASP A 153 -11.11 -1.37 -7.50
N GLY A 154 -9.94 -1.59 -8.10
CA GLY A 154 -9.76 -2.53 -9.20
C GLY A 154 -9.62 -3.99 -8.76
N VAL A 155 -9.59 -4.24 -7.45
CA VAL A 155 -9.39 -5.57 -6.84
C VAL A 155 -8.20 -6.28 -7.49
N MET A 156 -7.08 -5.59 -7.72
CA MET A 156 -6.01 -6.10 -8.59
C MET A 156 -5.13 -7.22 -7.97
N PHE A 157 -5.60 -7.83 -6.89
CA PHE A 157 -4.91 -8.90 -6.17
C PHE A 157 -5.85 -10.07 -5.86
N GLY A 158 -5.28 -11.23 -5.56
CA GLY A 158 -6.01 -12.46 -5.24
C GLY A 158 -5.73 -13.63 -6.18
N ALA A 159 -5.81 -14.84 -5.66
CA ALA A 159 -5.60 -16.08 -6.42
C ALA A 159 -6.89 -16.56 -7.09
N LYS A 160 -6.75 -17.35 -8.16
CA LYS A 160 -7.85 -18.04 -8.87
C LYS A 160 -8.96 -17.12 -9.45
N LYS A 161 -8.69 -15.83 -9.71
CA LYS A 161 -9.69 -14.87 -10.25
C LYS A 161 -10.35 -15.29 -11.58
N SER A 162 -9.71 -16.15 -12.37
CA SER A 162 -10.28 -16.68 -13.62
C SER A 162 -11.39 -17.72 -13.42
N ARG A 163 -11.51 -18.29 -12.23
CA ARG A 163 -12.49 -19.36 -11.89
C ARG A 163 -13.36 -19.02 -10.68
N PHE A 164 -12.86 -18.16 -9.81
CA PHE A 164 -13.57 -17.64 -8.65
C PHE A 164 -13.48 -16.13 -8.72
N SER A 165 -14.60 -15.45 -8.99
CA SER A 165 -14.69 -14.02 -8.71
C SER A 165 -15.04 -13.88 -7.23
N PRO A 166 -14.07 -13.59 -6.34
CA PRO A 166 -14.40 -13.43 -4.93
C PRO A 166 -15.42 -12.29 -4.82
N GLN A 167 -16.46 -12.49 -4.01
CA GLN A 167 -17.28 -11.35 -3.59
C GLN A 167 -16.38 -10.45 -2.76
N TRP A 168 -15.93 -9.37 -3.39
CA TRP A 168 -15.09 -8.35 -2.78
C TRP A 168 -15.98 -7.15 -2.47
N ASP A 169 -16.04 -6.78 -1.21
CA ASP A 169 -16.69 -5.56 -0.80
C ASP A 169 -15.88 -4.85 0.27
N VAL A 170 -15.72 -3.54 0.10
CA VAL A 170 -15.08 -2.70 1.12
C VAL A 170 -16.14 -2.35 2.16
N VAL A 171 -16.07 -3.03 3.31
CA VAL A 171 -17.00 -2.83 4.43
C VAL A 171 -16.66 -1.54 5.17
N THR A 172 -15.40 -1.37 5.58
CA THR A 172 -14.91 -0.14 6.20
C THR A 172 -13.55 0.24 5.62
N LEU A 173 -13.27 1.54 5.62
CA LEU A 173 -11.98 2.11 5.24
C LEU A 173 -11.73 3.36 6.06
N ALA A 174 -10.52 3.51 6.59
CA ALA A 174 -10.02 4.80 7.05
C ALA A 174 -8.66 5.07 6.43
N VAL A 175 -8.42 6.33 6.08
CA VAL A 175 -7.17 6.82 5.50
C VAL A 175 -6.71 8.03 6.29
N SER A 176 -5.51 7.96 6.86
CA SER A 176 -4.89 9.09 7.53
C SER A 176 -3.81 9.72 6.64
N VAL A 177 -3.86 11.03 6.51
CA VAL A 177 -2.79 11.85 5.91
C VAL A 177 -2.18 12.70 7.01
N SER A 178 -0.88 12.56 7.25
CA SER A 178 -0.18 13.31 8.30
C SER A 178 0.95 14.14 7.73
N LYS A 179 1.19 15.30 8.33
CA LYS A 179 2.35 16.17 8.09
C LYS A 179 2.95 16.53 9.44
N GLY A 180 4.23 16.23 9.63
CA GLY A 180 4.92 16.48 10.88
C GLY A 180 6.25 15.72 10.96
N PRO A 181 6.92 15.77 12.13
CA PRO A 181 8.23 15.16 12.33
C PRO A 181 8.19 13.63 12.44
N VAL A 182 7.00 13.05 12.65
CA VAL A 182 6.81 11.61 12.84
C VAL A 182 5.68 11.08 11.97
N GLU A 183 5.78 9.82 11.57
CA GLU A 183 4.73 9.12 10.85
C GLU A 183 3.54 8.82 11.77
N PHE A 184 2.31 9.04 11.26
CA PHE A 184 1.10 8.56 11.92
C PHE A 184 0.51 7.38 11.15
N ASN A 185 0.36 6.24 11.82
CA ASN A 185 -0.39 5.11 11.30
C ASN A 185 -1.74 5.02 12.01
N LEU A 186 -2.75 4.48 11.33
CA LEU A 186 -4.03 4.14 11.94
C LEU A 186 -3.90 2.91 12.85
N THR A 187 -4.84 2.74 13.76
CA THR A 187 -4.98 1.49 14.50
C THR A 187 -5.37 0.39 13.52
N PRO A 188 -4.76 -0.81 13.58
CA PRO A 188 -5.16 -1.91 12.71
C PRO A 188 -6.66 -2.20 12.81
N PRO A 189 -7.36 -2.46 11.70
CA PRO A 189 -8.82 -2.62 11.68
C PRO A 189 -9.22 -4.03 12.14
N HIS A 190 -8.87 -4.40 13.37
CA HIS A 190 -9.25 -5.69 13.96
C HIS A 190 -10.53 -5.59 14.80
N SER A 191 -10.86 -4.40 15.28
CA SER A 191 -12.11 -4.05 15.96
C SER A 191 -12.91 -3.06 15.13
N THR A 192 -14.22 -3.05 15.28
CA THR A 192 -15.12 -2.02 14.68
C THR A 192 -14.84 -0.59 15.16
N ASP A 193 -14.16 -0.43 16.31
CA ASP A 193 -13.86 0.87 16.93
C ASP A 193 -12.53 1.49 16.48
N TYR A 194 -11.76 0.81 15.63
CA TYR A 194 -10.40 1.24 15.21
C TYR A 194 -10.37 2.68 14.66
N ILE A 195 -11.45 3.15 14.02
CA ILE A 195 -11.55 4.52 13.48
C ILE A 195 -11.59 5.54 14.61
N ALA A 196 -12.46 5.34 15.60
CA ALA A 196 -12.58 6.20 16.77
C ALA A 196 -11.28 6.22 17.59
N GLU A 197 -10.72 5.04 17.86
CA GLU A 197 -9.45 4.90 18.58
C GLU A 197 -8.29 5.59 17.84
N SER A 198 -8.26 5.48 16.51
CA SER A 198 -7.24 6.16 15.69
C SER A 198 -7.34 7.67 15.81
N VAL A 199 -8.56 8.22 15.80
CA VAL A 199 -8.78 9.65 15.95
C VAL A 199 -8.39 10.13 17.35
N GLU A 200 -8.78 9.41 18.41
CA GLU A 200 -8.36 9.73 19.77
C GLU A 200 -6.82 9.71 19.90
N ARG A 201 -6.16 8.74 19.28
CA ARG A 201 -4.68 8.67 19.24
C ARG A 201 -4.08 9.83 18.45
N ALA A 202 -4.68 10.23 17.33
CA ALA A 202 -4.21 11.40 16.58
C ALA A 202 -4.25 12.67 17.45
N GLY A 203 -5.30 12.87 18.24
CA GLY A 203 -5.39 13.98 19.20
C GLY A 203 -4.26 13.97 20.22
N LYS A 204 -3.98 12.82 20.82
CA LYS A 204 -2.87 12.65 21.78
C LYS A 204 -1.49 12.86 21.15
N VAL A 205 -1.29 12.43 19.91
CA VAL A 205 0.00 12.58 19.23
C VAL A 205 0.22 14.04 18.82
N THR A 206 -0.81 14.71 18.30
CA THR A 206 -0.72 16.14 17.91
C THR A 206 -0.61 17.09 19.10
N SER A 207 -1.02 16.69 20.31
CA SER A 207 -0.74 17.47 21.52
C SER A 207 0.70 17.33 22.01
N VAL A 208 1.36 16.19 21.73
CA VAL A 208 2.79 15.99 22.01
C VAL A 208 3.66 16.68 20.96
N PHE A 209 3.26 16.62 19.68
CA PHE A 209 3.94 17.26 18.57
C PHE A 209 3.07 18.40 18.01
N SER A 210 3.23 19.61 18.54
CA SER A 210 2.42 20.79 18.17
C SER A 210 2.42 21.11 16.67
N ASP A 211 3.52 20.78 15.99
CA ASP A 211 3.75 21.10 14.58
C ASP A 211 3.21 20.00 13.65
N MET A 212 2.58 18.98 14.23
CA MET A 212 1.98 17.86 13.50
C MET A 212 0.51 18.12 13.23
N SER A 213 0.08 17.83 11.99
CA SER A 213 -1.33 17.83 11.60
C SER A 213 -1.71 16.47 11.03
N VAL A 214 -2.92 16.02 11.38
CA VAL A 214 -3.45 14.72 10.95
C VAL A 214 -4.86 14.91 10.39
N SER A 215 -5.09 14.43 9.18
CA SER A 215 -6.39 14.40 8.53
C SER A 215 -6.83 12.96 8.35
N VAL A 216 -8.01 12.61 8.85
CA VAL A 216 -8.58 11.26 8.77
C VAL A 216 -9.86 11.31 7.93
N TYR A 217 -9.88 10.54 6.85
CA TYR A 217 -11.04 10.34 5.98
C TYR A 217 -11.52 8.91 6.14
N TRP A 218 -12.80 8.71 6.42
CA TRP A 218 -13.30 7.38 6.74
C TRP A 218 -14.66 7.07 6.12
N PHE A 219 -14.91 5.79 5.87
CA PHE A 219 -16.12 5.24 5.30
C PHE A 219 -16.47 3.94 6.03
N SER A 220 -17.75 3.70 6.26
CA SER A 220 -18.24 2.45 6.85
C SER A 220 -19.62 2.10 6.32
N LYS A 221 -19.81 0.83 5.93
CA LYS A 221 -21.11 0.20 5.67
C LYS A 221 -21.73 -0.39 6.92
N GLU A 222 -20.93 -0.67 7.93
CA GLU A 222 -21.37 -1.21 9.21
C GLU A 222 -21.49 -0.10 10.27
N LYS A 223 -22.21 -0.42 11.35
CA LYS A 223 -22.36 0.50 12.47
C LYS A 223 -21.07 0.51 13.28
N VAL A 224 -20.35 1.63 13.22
CA VAL A 224 -19.10 1.87 13.98
C VAL A 224 -19.32 2.99 14.99
N ARG A 225 -18.50 3.03 16.05
CA ARG A 225 -18.41 4.19 16.93
C ARG A 225 -17.92 5.39 16.13
N GLU A 226 -18.71 6.46 16.12
CA GLU A 226 -18.31 7.67 15.39
C GLU A 226 -17.15 8.37 16.10
N PRO A 227 -16.11 8.80 15.37
CA PRO A 227 -14.97 9.50 15.95
C PRO A 227 -15.36 10.90 16.42
N GLU A 228 -14.99 11.25 17.64
CA GLU A 228 -15.12 12.63 18.15
C GLU A 228 -13.93 13.48 17.69
N LYS A 229 -14.16 14.77 17.39
CA LYS A 229 -13.10 15.67 16.93
C LYS A 229 -12.13 16.00 18.08
N PRO A 230 -10.87 15.56 18.05
CA PRO A 230 -10.03 15.55 19.25
C PRO A 230 -9.10 16.77 19.39
N GLY A 231 -9.27 17.84 18.59
CA GLY A 231 -8.46 19.05 18.69
C GLY A 231 -8.48 19.94 17.45
N GLN A 232 -7.65 21.00 17.46
CA GLN A 232 -7.50 21.94 16.32
C GLN A 232 -6.66 21.37 15.16
N ASN A 233 -5.64 20.54 15.47
CA ASN A 233 -4.71 19.99 14.48
C ASN A 233 -5.15 18.64 13.88
N VAL A 234 -6.34 18.16 14.25
CA VAL A 234 -6.93 16.94 13.74
C VAL A 234 -8.21 17.26 13.00
N SER A 235 -8.27 16.88 11.72
CA SER A 235 -9.49 16.97 10.91
C SER A 235 -10.03 15.56 10.67
N VAL A 236 -11.33 15.36 10.86
CA VAL A 236 -11.99 14.07 10.64
C VAL A 236 -13.19 14.29 9.73
N GLU A 237 -13.30 13.50 8.68
CA GLU A 237 -14.38 13.61 7.71
C GLU A 237 -14.91 12.22 7.30
N LYS A 238 -16.23 12.07 7.36
CA LYS A 238 -16.93 10.88 6.87
C LYS A 238 -17.19 11.04 5.36
N ALA A 239 -16.75 10.06 4.59
CA ALA A 239 -16.89 10.01 3.14
C ALA A 239 -18.15 9.24 2.72
N ALA A 240 -18.64 9.53 1.52
CA ALA A 240 -19.81 8.84 0.98
C ALA A 240 -19.51 7.41 0.51
N SER A 241 -18.26 7.15 0.11
CA SER A 241 -17.76 5.84 -0.32
C SER A 241 -16.28 5.67 0.05
N HIS A 242 -15.76 4.45 -0.05
CA HIS A 242 -14.32 4.19 0.12
C HIS A 242 -13.48 4.95 -0.92
N THR A 243 -13.94 5.03 -2.18
CA THR A 243 -13.29 5.83 -3.24
C THR A 243 -13.30 7.32 -2.91
N ASP A 244 -14.41 7.86 -2.39
CA ASP A 244 -14.50 9.28 -1.97
C ASP A 244 -13.49 9.59 -0.85
N ALA A 245 -13.34 8.69 0.13
CA ALA A 245 -12.33 8.82 1.18
C ALA A 245 -10.91 8.86 0.59
N LEU A 246 -10.60 8.00 -0.37
CA LEU A 246 -9.30 7.97 -1.06
C LEU A 246 -9.04 9.23 -1.87
N VAL A 247 -10.05 9.76 -2.58
CA VAL A 247 -9.92 11.00 -3.37
C VAL A 247 -9.65 12.21 -2.46
N LYS A 248 -10.39 12.33 -1.36
CA LYS A 248 -10.17 13.41 -0.38
C LYS A 248 -8.80 13.33 0.27
N ALA A 249 -8.36 12.12 0.64
CA ALA A 249 -7.01 11.90 1.16
C ALA A 249 -5.93 12.24 0.11
N LYS A 250 -6.13 11.93 -1.17
CA LYS A 250 -5.21 12.36 -2.25
C LYS A 250 -5.11 13.88 -2.33
N GLY A 251 -6.25 14.57 -2.31
CA GLY A 251 -6.29 16.04 -2.33
C GLY A 251 -5.48 16.64 -1.18
N ARG A 252 -5.69 16.12 0.03
CA ARG A 252 -4.97 16.56 1.23
C ARG A 252 -3.46 16.27 1.17
N LEU A 253 -3.08 15.11 0.64
CA LEU A 253 -1.67 14.76 0.44
C LEU A 253 -1.00 15.75 -0.51
N LEU A 254 -1.65 16.11 -1.61
CA LEU A 254 -1.11 17.07 -2.58
C LEU A 254 -1.02 18.49 -2.02
N GLU A 255 -1.94 18.90 -1.15
CA GLU A 255 -1.83 20.17 -0.41
C GLU A 255 -0.60 20.20 0.50
N TYR A 256 -0.30 19.09 1.17
CA TYR A 256 0.89 18.99 2.02
C TYR A 256 2.21 19.00 1.25
N LEU A 257 2.18 18.54 0.00
CA LEU A 257 3.33 18.50 -0.92
C LEU A 257 3.51 19.79 -1.73
N ALA A 258 2.48 20.63 -1.82
CA ALA A 258 2.62 21.92 -2.45
C ALA A 258 3.68 22.73 -1.68
N PRO A 259 4.69 23.31 -2.35
CA PRO A 259 5.62 24.21 -1.69
C PRO A 259 4.80 25.31 -1.02
N GLY A 260 5.06 25.53 0.27
CA GLY A 260 4.34 26.53 1.06
C GLY A 260 4.36 27.88 0.34
N ARG A 261 3.21 28.54 0.30
CA ARG A 261 3.17 30.00 0.09
C ARG A 261 3.94 30.68 1.20
#